data_AF-A0A853FG66-F1
#
_entry.id   AF-A0A853FG66-F1
#
_cell.length_a   1.000
_cell.length_b   1.000
_cell.length_c   1.000
_cell.angle_alpha   90.00
_cell.angle_beta   90.00
_cell.angle_gamma   90.00
#
_symmetry.space_group_name_H-M   'P 1'
#
loop_
_entity.id
_entity.type
_entity.pdbx_description
1 polymer ?
#
loop_
_entity_poly.entity_id
_entity_poly.type
_entity_poly.pdbx_seq_one_letter_code
_entity_poly.pdbx_strand_id
1 'polypeptide(L)'
;MLGDPITLRLSVEQKALLEDEAARQGKRLSTYVRELLESENDLQGELAALRREVVSLHHVIEDLADTGPRSGQSGPGPNAVQIETLLLLRTIAGPERAKVVWGELRRIGYEPWSVSEAV
;
A
#
# COMPACT_ATOMS: atom_id res chain seq x y z
N MET A 1 -4.02 -20.79 -40.49
CA MET A 1 -3.36 -20.39 -41.75
C MET A 1 -2.05 -19.70 -41.36
N LEU A 2 -0.90 -20.10 -41.91
CA LEU A 2 0.33 -19.33 -41.70
C LEU A 2 0.19 -18.02 -42.48
N GLY A 3 0.32 -16.88 -41.79
CA GLY A 3 0.20 -15.54 -42.38
C GLY A 3 1.34 -15.20 -43.34
N ASP A 4 1.21 -14.06 -44.02
CA ASP A 4 2.16 -13.60 -45.04
C ASP A 4 3.59 -13.45 -44.49
N PRO A 5 4.63 -13.85 -45.25
CA PRO A 5 6.00 -13.72 -44.82
C PRO A 5 6.43 -12.25 -44.73
N ILE A 6 6.86 -11.82 -43.54
CA ILE A 6 7.37 -10.47 -43.28
C ILE A 6 8.90 -10.50 -43.36
N THR A 7 9.49 -9.53 -44.06
CA THR A 7 10.94 -9.38 -44.14
C THR A 7 11.38 -8.28 -43.18
N LEU A 8 12.16 -8.63 -42.15
CA LEU A 8 12.66 -7.71 -41.13
C LEU A 8 14.13 -7.38 -41.38
N ARG A 9 14.48 -6.09 -41.31
CA ARG A 9 15.88 -5.64 -41.35
C ARG A 9 16.36 -5.51 -39.91
N LEU A 10 17.33 -6.33 -39.52
CA LEU A 10 17.96 -6.31 -38.21
C LEU A 10 19.42 -5.92 -38.36
N SER A 11 19.99 -5.28 -37.34
CA SER A 11 21.46 -5.16 -37.28
C SER A 11 22.09 -6.55 -37.11
N VAL A 12 23.36 -6.67 -37.48
CA VAL A 12 24.08 -7.95 -37.36
C VAL A 12 24.15 -8.38 -35.89
N GLU A 13 24.35 -7.44 -34.97
CA GLU A 13 24.41 -7.75 -33.53
C GLU A 13 23.05 -8.21 -32.99
N GLN A 14 21.96 -7.54 -33.37
CA GLN A 14 20.61 -7.93 -32.92
C GLN A 14 20.22 -9.30 -33.45
N LYS A 15 20.55 -9.60 -34.71
CA LYS A 15 20.31 -10.93 -35.28
C LYS A 15 21.05 -12.02 -34.50
N ALA A 16 22.33 -11.80 -34.18
CA ALA A 16 23.13 -12.77 -33.43
C ALA A 16 22.58 -13.03 -32.03
N LEU A 17 22.14 -11.98 -31.32
CA LEU A 17 21.51 -12.10 -30.00
C LEU A 17 20.23 -12.95 -30.03
N LEU A 18 19.36 -12.68 -31.01
CA LEU A 18 18.11 -13.43 -31.16
C LEU A 18 18.35 -14.87 -31.62
N GLU A 19 19.39 -15.13 -32.42
CA GLU A 19 19.77 -16.49 -32.82
C GLU A 19 20.31 -17.31 -31.64
N ASP A 20 21.12 -16.71 -30.77
CA ASP A 20 21.63 -17.34 -29.55
C ASP A 20 20.49 -17.67 -28.58
N GLU A 21 19.56 -16.74 -28.36
CA GLU A 21 18.39 -16.98 -27.50
C GLU A 21 17.44 -18.03 -28.09
N ALA A 22 17.19 -17.99 -29.40
CA ALA A 22 16.40 -19.03 -30.06
C ALA A 22 17.06 -20.41 -29.93
N ALA A 23 18.39 -20.48 -30.07
CA ALA A 23 19.16 -21.71 -29.90
C ALA A 23 19.13 -22.22 -28.45
N ARG A 24 19.23 -21.33 -27.44
CA ARG A 24 19.04 -21.68 -26.02
C ARG A 24 17.70 -22.36 -25.77
N GLN A 25 16.65 -21.91 -26.45
CA GLN A 25 15.31 -22.45 -26.33
C GLN A 25 15.02 -23.62 -27.29
N GLY A 26 16.00 -24.03 -28.10
CA GLY A 26 15.86 -25.12 -29.08
C GLY A 26 14.92 -24.79 -30.25
N LYS A 27 14.67 -23.51 -30.51
CA LYS A 27 13.72 -23.03 -31.52
C LYS A 27 14.44 -22.43 -32.72
N ARG A 28 13.74 -22.37 -33.86
CA ARG A 28 14.21 -21.59 -35.02
C ARG A 28 13.99 -20.10 -34.74
N LEU A 29 14.90 -19.25 -35.23
CA LEU A 29 14.80 -17.79 -35.09
C LEU A 29 13.41 -17.25 -35.49
N SER A 30 12.84 -17.71 -36.59
CA SER A 30 11.52 -17.26 -37.07
C SER A 30 10.36 -17.67 -36.16
N THR A 31 10.52 -18.75 -35.39
CA THR A 31 9.53 -19.19 -34.40
C THR A 31 9.66 -18.35 -33.15
N TYR A 32 10.89 -18.16 -32.68
CA TYR A 32 11.18 -17.32 -31.52
C TYR A 32 10.73 -15.86 -31.71
N VAL A 33 11.05 -15.25 -32.85
CA VAL A 33 10.64 -13.86 -33.14
C VAL A 33 9.12 -13.72 -33.24
N ARG A 34 8.42 -14.74 -33.76
CA ARG A 34 6.95 -14.73 -33.79
C ARG A 34 6.37 -14.74 -32.38
N GLU A 35 6.81 -15.66 -31.55
CA GLU A 35 6.38 -15.75 -30.14
C GLU A 35 6.74 -14.48 -29.36
N LEU A 36 7.88 -13.86 -29.67
CA LEU A 36 8.27 -12.58 -29.06
C LEU A 36 7.31 -11.46 -29.46
N LEU A 37 6.92 -11.37 -30.73
CA LEU A 37 5.95 -10.38 -31.20
C LEU A 37 4.54 -10.63 -30.65
N GLU A 38 4.17 -11.90 -30.45
CA GLU A 38 2.91 -12.29 -29.80
C GLU A 38 2.93 -11.92 -28.31
N SER A 39 4.06 -12.12 -27.62
CA SER A 39 4.19 -11.83 -26.18
C SER A 39 4.47 -10.36 -25.83
N GLU A 40 5.13 -9.58 -26.69
CA GLU A 40 5.27 -8.12 -26.50
C GLU A 40 3.92 -7.40 -26.51
N ASN A 41 2.95 -7.93 -27.27
CA ASN A 41 1.58 -7.42 -27.26
C ASN A 41 0.90 -7.62 -25.90
N ASP A 42 1.24 -8.71 -25.19
CA ASP A 42 0.71 -9.00 -23.85
C ASP A 42 1.43 -8.17 -22.77
N LEU A 43 2.75 -7.96 -22.88
CA LEU A 43 3.54 -7.20 -21.91
C LEU A 43 3.05 -5.75 -21.70
N GLN A 44 2.65 -5.04 -22.76
CA GLN A 44 2.06 -3.71 -22.61
C GLN A 44 0.70 -3.74 -21.90
N GLY A 45 -0.10 -4.77 -22.19
CA GLY A 45 -1.39 -5.00 -21.52
C GLY A 45 -1.21 -5.34 -20.04
N GLU A 46 -0.24 -6.19 -19.72
CA GLU A 46 0.15 -6.59 -18.38
C GLU A 46 0.72 -5.41 -17.58
N LEU A 47 1.60 -4.60 -18.17
CA LEU A 47 2.10 -3.38 -17.52
C LEU A 47 0.98 -2.36 -17.27
N ALA A 48 0.05 -2.22 -18.22
CA ALA A 48 -1.12 -1.36 -18.03
C ALA A 48 -2.05 -1.90 -16.92
N ALA A 49 -2.21 -3.22 -16.82
CA ALA A 49 -2.97 -3.87 -15.75
C ALA A 49 -2.30 -3.68 -14.39
N LEU A 50 -0.99 -3.93 -14.30
CA LEU A 50 -0.20 -3.73 -13.09
C LEU A 50 -0.26 -2.27 -12.63
N ARG A 51 -0.16 -1.31 -13.57
CA ARG A 51 -0.29 0.12 -13.24
C ARG A 51 -1.66 0.45 -12.66
N ARG A 52 -2.75 -0.14 -13.18
CA ARG A 52 -4.10 0.04 -12.62
C ARG A 52 -4.22 -0.56 -11.22
N GLU A 53 -3.65 -1.74 -10.99
CA GLU A 53 -3.65 -2.38 -9.67
C GLU A 53 -2.87 -1.57 -8.65
N VAL A 54 -1.69 -1.05 -9.03
CA VAL A 54 -0.89 -0.17 -8.16
C VAL A 54 -1.65 1.11 -7.82
N VAL A 55 -2.33 1.73 -8.79
CA VAL A 55 -3.18 2.91 -8.52
C VAL A 55 -4.34 2.56 -7.59
N SER A 56 -4.99 1.40 -7.80
CA SER A 56 -6.06 0.93 -6.92
C SER A 56 -5.56 0.68 -5.50
N LEU A 57 -4.40 0.04 -5.34
CA LEU A 57 -3.78 -0.19 -4.03
C LEU A 57 -3.41 1.13 -3.37
N HIS A 58 -2.88 2.09 -4.13
CA HIS A 58 -2.60 3.42 -3.62
C HIS A 58 -3.85 4.11 -3.10
N HIS A 59 -4.98 4.03 -3.83
CA HIS A 59 -6.27 4.57 -3.37
C HIS A 59 -6.79 3.85 -2.12
N VAL A 60 -6.61 2.54 -2.01
CA VAL A 60 -6.98 1.78 -0.80
C VAL A 60 -6.10 2.15 0.39
N ILE A 61 -4.81 2.42 0.16
CA ILE A 61 -3.88 2.88 1.20
C ILE A 61 -4.20 4.31 1.61
N GLU A 62 -4.53 5.19 0.66
CA GLU A 62 -4.99 6.55 0.94
C GLU A 62 -6.31 6.52 1.70
N ASP A 63 -7.29 5.72 1.27
CA ASP A 63 -8.55 5.54 1.99
C ASP A 63 -8.31 4.96 3.38
N LEU A 64 -7.36 4.03 3.57
CA LEU A 64 -6.99 3.48 4.88
C LEU A 64 -6.19 4.46 5.75
N ALA A 65 -5.41 5.35 5.15
CA ALA A 65 -4.70 6.42 5.84
C ALA A 65 -5.66 7.53 6.27
N ASP A 66 -6.63 7.87 5.41
CA ASP A 66 -7.74 8.79 5.68
C ASP A 66 -8.77 8.17 6.64
N THR A 67 -8.91 6.84 6.62
CA THR A 67 -9.65 6.05 7.63
C THR A 67 -8.74 5.42 8.69
N GLY A 68 -7.57 6.04 8.94
CA GLY A 68 -6.76 5.79 10.13
C GLY A 68 -7.65 5.70 11.37
N PRO A 69 -7.28 4.84 12.34
CA PRO A 69 -8.20 4.11 13.21
C PRO A 69 -9.37 5.01 13.55
N ARG A 70 -10.59 4.60 13.16
CA ARG A 70 -11.84 5.24 13.56
C ARG A 70 -11.93 5.25 15.10
N SER A 71 -11.14 6.12 15.74
CA SER A 71 -11.53 6.88 16.91
C SER A 71 -12.79 7.60 16.45
N GLY A 72 -13.92 7.02 16.83
CA GLY A 72 -15.22 7.57 16.48
C GLY A 72 -15.24 9.05 16.77
N GLN A 73 -15.57 9.82 15.73
CA GLN A 73 -16.26 11.10 15.85
C GLN A 73 -15.58 12.09 16.80
N SER A 74 -14.44 12.64 16.37
CA SER A 74 -14.08 14.01 16.71
C SER A 74 -14.61 14.94 15.63
N GLY A 75 -15.84 15.41 15.82
CA GLY A 75 -16.22 16.75 15.37
C GLY A 75 -15.45 17.82 16.19
N PRO A 76 -15.61 19.12 15.90
CA PRO A 76 -14.85 20.17 16.54
C PRO A 76 -15.36 20.38 17.98
N GLY A 77 -14.81 19.58 18.89
CA GLY A 77 -15.12 19.61 20.31
C GLY A 77 -15.00 18.21 20.89
N PRO A 78 -14.48 18.06 22.12
CA PRO A 78 -14.55 16.77 22.81
C PRO A 78 -16.01 16.32 22.84
N ASN A 79 -16.30 15.16 22.23
CA ASN A 79 -17.65 14.63 22.10
C ASN A 79 -18.28 14.62 23.49
N ALA A 80 -19.37 15.38 23.69
CA ALA A 80 -19.95 15.62 25.02
C ALA A 80 -20.21 14.30 25.78
N VAL A 81 -20.56 13.24 25.04
CA VAL A 81 -20.75 11.88 25.55
C VAL A 81 -19.44 11.27 26.06
N GLN A 82 -18.31 11.52 25.39
CA GLN A 82 -16.99 11.07 25.85
C GLN A 82 -16.56 11.81 27.12
N ILE A 83 -16.78 13.13 27.20
CA ILE A 83 -16.50 13.89 28.44
C ILE A 83 -17.38 13.39 29.58
N GLU A 84 -18.68 13.24 29.34
CA GLU A 84 -19.63 12.73 30.32
C GLU A 84 -19.22 11.34 30.82
N THR A 85 -18.85 10.44 29.91
CA THR A 85 -18.37 9.10 30.25
C THR A 85 -17.10 9.15 31.09
N LEU A 86 -16.13 10.00 30.73
CA LEU A 86 -14.89 10.17 31.52
C LEU A 86 -15.17 10.74 32.91
N LEU A 87 -16.10 11.69 33.04
CA LEU A 87 -16.51 12.25 34.32
C LEU A 87 -17.22 11.19 35.18
N LEU A 88 -18.11 10.40 34.60
CA LEU A 88 -18.79 9.31 35.30
C LEU A 88 -17.78 8.27 35.81
N LEU A 89 -16.85 7.84 34.96
CA LEU A 89 -15.77 6.92 35.35
C LEU A 89 -14.90 7.50 36.48
N ARG A 90 -14.65 8.82 36.46
CA ARG A 90 -13.89 9.52 37.51
C ARG A 90 -14.64 9.51 38.84
N THR A 91 -15.96 9.68 38.84
CA THR A 91 -16.77 9.60 40.07
C THR A 91 -16.75 8.20 40.69
N ILE A 92 -16.70 7.15 39.87
CA ILE A 92 -16.69 5.75 40.32
C ILE A 92 -15.30 5.33 40.82
N ALA A 93 -14.23 5.77 40.16
CA ALA A 93 -12.87 5.37 40.49
C ALA A 93 -12.37 5.97 41.82
N GLY A 94 -12.74 7.23 42.10
CA GLY A 94 -12.27 7.97 43.28
C GLY A 94 -10.78 8.40 43.18
N PRO A 95 -10.34 9.35 44.02
CA PRO A 95 -9.02 9.99 43.91
C PRO A 95 -7.85 9.03 44.17
N GLU A 96 -8.04 8.01 45.00
CA GLU A 96 -6.97 7.08 45.37
C GLU A 96 -6.60 6.14 44.21
N ARG A 97 -7.56 5.69 43.39
CA ARG A 97 -7.28 4.86 42.20
C ARG A 97 -6.63 5.66 41.08
N ALA A 98 -6.92 6.97 40.99
CA ALA A 98 -6.29 7.83 39.99
C ALA A 98 -4.76 7.93 40.19
N LYS A 99 -4.29 8.01 41.43
CA LYS A 99 -2.85 8.03 41.76
C LYS A 99 -2.12 6.78 41.30
N VAL A 100 -2.75 5.61 41.45
CA VAL A 100 -2.20 4.32 40.99
C VAL A 100 -2.04 4.33 39.46
N VAL A 101 -3.07 4.77 38.73
CA VAL A 101 -3.02 4.88 37.27
C VAL A 101 -1.96 5.89 36.81
N TRP A 102 -1.79 7.02 37.51
CA TRP A 102 -0.73 7.98 37.21
C TRP A 102 0.68 7.45 37.45
N GLY A 103 0.85 6.57 38.45
CA GLY A 103 2.10 5.86 38.67
C GLY A 103 2.41 4.89 37.53
N GLU A 104 1.39 4.14 37.08
CA GLU A 104 1.48 3.24 35.95
C GLU A 104 1.78 3.96 34.63
N LEU A 105 1.11 5.08 34.36
CA LEU A 105 1.38 5.92 33.19
C LEU A 105 2.84 6.40 33.16
N ARG A 106 3.35 6.91 34.28
CA ARG A 106 4.76 7.32 34.38
C ARG A 106 5.73 6.15 34.19
N ARG A 107 5.39 4.96 34.69
CA ARG A 107 6.18 3.73 34.51
C ARG A 107 6.33 3.34 33.04
N ILE A 108 5.29 3.58 32.23
CA ILE A 108 5.29 3.28 30.78
C ILE A 108 5.73 4.48 29.92
N GLY A 109 6.19 5.58 30.54
CA GLY A 109 6.76 6.73 29.85
C GLY A 109 5.77 7.79 29.39
N TYR A 110 4.51 7.74 29.84
CA TYR A 110 3.52 8.79 29.56
C TYR A 110 3.35 9.72 30.77
N GLU A 111 3.35 11.02 30.53
CA GLU A 111 3.04 12.00 31.56
C GLU A 111 1.52 12.02 31.81
N PRO A 112 1.06 11.84 33.06
CA PRO A 112 -0.34 11.99 33.39
C PRO A 112 -0.83 13.37 33.00
N TRP A 113 -2.01 13.44 32.38
CA TRP A 113 -2.63 14.72 32.06
C TRP A 113 -3.02 15.44 33.36
N SER A 114 -2.11 16.29 33.84
CA SER A 114 -2.38 17.27 34.88
C SER A 114 -2.84 18.55 34.21
N VAL A 115 -3.96 19.09 34.67
CA VAL A 115 -4.23 20.50 34.45
C VAL A 115 -3.20 21.21 35.30
N SER A 116 -2.15 21.77 34.68
CA SER A 116 -1.36 22.81 35.33
C SER A 116 -2.34 23.92 35.64
N GLU A 117 -2.78 24.03 36.90
CA GLU A 117 -3.45 25.23 37.36
C GLU A 117 -2.48 26.39 37.13
N ALA A 118 -2.75 27.18 36.09
CA ALA A 118 -2.11 28.46 35.90
C ALA A 118 -2.58 29.34 37.08
N VAL A 119 -1.66 29.55 38.02
CA VAL A 119 -1.76 30.52 39.11
C VAL A 119 -1.67 31.93 38.55
#